data_AF-A0AAN0R506-F1
#
_entry.id   AF-A0AAN0R506-F1
#
_cell.length_a   1.000
_cell.length_b   1.000
_cell.length_c   1.000
_cell.angle_alpha   90.00
_cell.angle_beta   90.00
_cell.angle_gamma   90.00
#
_symmetry.space_group_name_H-M   'P 1'
#
loop_
_entity.id
_entity.type
_entity.pdbx_description
1 polymer ?
#
loop_
_entity_poly.entity_id
_entity_poly.type
_entity_poly.pdbx_seq_one_letter_code
_entity_poly.pdbx_strand_id
1 'polypeptide(L)'
;MICKNPINSHWIVQEWESTPYTLDDLADYIDLTPEKAKEKPVEDYGLGRNCMLFDELRAWAYKAIRQGWPDYNQWLNACLDRAIGYNVNFSTPLDISEVKHTAKSVAKWTHRNFTRGTFDDYVARTHTSEIQAFRGSLNGKSKRLKGIDMLASGATVNEVSQELQVSHRTVYRWVKKQ
;
A
#
# COMPACT_ATOMS: atom_id res chain seq x y z
N MET A 1 -20.73 -2.57 -17.42
CA MET A 1 -19.76 -2.05 -18.41
C MET A 1 -19.78 -3.01 -19.58
N ILE A 2 -20.09 -2.54 -20.80
CA ILE A 2 -20.02 -3.37 -22.01
C ILE A 2 -18.61 -3.22 -22.53
N CYS A 3 -17.77 -4.25 -22.35
CA CYS A 3 -16.42 -4.24 -22.90
C CYS A 3 -16.49 -4.38 -24.40
N LYS A 4 -15.67 -3.58 -25.07
CA LYS A 4 -15.54 -3.70 -26.50
C LYS A 4 -14.65 -4.93 -26.87
N ASN A 5 -15.23 -6.06 -27.31
CA ASN A 5 -14.60 -7.11 -28.16
C ASN A 5 -14.17 -6.67 -29.60
N PRO A 6 -12.86 -6.54 -29.89
CA PRO A 6 -12.35 -6.13 -31.21
C PRO A 6 -12.63 -7.13 -32.36
N ILE A 7 -13.11 -8.34 -32.08
CA ILE A 7 -13.44 -9.35 -33.11
C ILE A 7 -14.86 -9.11 -33.69
N ASN A 8 -15.62 -8.14 -33.15
CA ASN A 8 -16.97 -7.86 -33.61
C ASN A 8 -16.98 -7.01 -34.91
N SER A 9 -17.66 -7.50 -35.95
CA SER A 9 -17.76 -6.86 -37.27
C SER A 9 -18.39 -5.46 -37.25
N HIS A 10 -19.18 -5.13 -36.23
CA HIS A 10 -19.80 -3.81 -36.12
C HIS A 10 -18.82 -2.71 -35.75
N TRP A 11 -17.59 -3.04 -35.34
CA TRP A 11 -16.69 -2.06 -34.76
C TRP A 11 -15.46 -1.87 -35.61
N ILE A 12 -15.08 -0.61 -35.72
CA ILE A 12 -13.92 -0.19 -36.48
C ILE A 12 -12.69 -0.47 -35.61
N VAL A 13 -11.84 -1.38 -36.07
CA VAL A 13 -10.55 -1.70 -35.46
C VAL A 13 -9.46 -1.10 -36.33
N GLN A 14 -8.49 -0.46 -35.69
CA GLN A 14 -7.29 0.05 -36.34
C GLN A 14 -6.09 -0.65 -35.73
N GLU A 15 -5.28 -1.28 -36.58
CA GLU A 15 -4.03 -1.92 -36.22
C GLU A 15 -2.88 -1.04 -36.71
N TRP A 16 -1.99 -0.64 -35.81
CA TRP A 16 -0.88 0.27 -36.13
C TRP A 16 0.40 -0.47 -36.50
N GLU A 17 0.58 -1.69 -35.98
CA GLU A 17 1.72 -2.57 -36.22
C GLU A 17 1.20 -4.01 -36.28
N SER A 18 1.59 -4.74 -37.32
CA SER A 18 1.14 -6.13 -37.56
C SER A 18 1.96 -7.16 -36.78
N THR A 19 3.14 -6.75 -36.33
CA THR A 19 4.06 -7.60 -35.56
C THR A 19 3.82 -7.42 -34.06
N PRO A 20 3.77 -8.51 -33.27
CA PRO A 20 3.67 -8.39 -31.82
C PRO A 20 4.91 -7.71 -31.24
N TYR A 21 4.71 -6.70 -30.41
CA TYR A 21 5.80 -6.11 -29.62
C TYR A 21 6.49 -7.17 -28.77
N THR A 22 7.82 -7.15 -28.76
CA THR A 22 8.61 -7.93 -27.83
C THR A 22 8.68 -7.24 -26.46
N LEU A 23 9.08 -7.98 -25.43
CA LEU A 23 9.32 -7.38 -24.12
C LEU A 23 10.50 -6.39 -24.15
N ASP A 24 11.47 -6.61 -25.02
CA ASP A 24 12.60 -5.70 -25.21
C ASP A 24 12.12 -4.37 -25.83
N ASP A 25 11.22 -4.43 -26.83
CA ASP A 25 10.62 -3.22 -27.41
C ASP A 25 9.91 -2.38 -26.34
N LEU A 26 9.25 -3.01 -25.37
CA LEU A 26 8.60 -2.30 -24.27
C LEU A 26 9.61 -1.64 -23.32
N ALA A 27 10.76 -2.27 -23.09
CA ALA A 27 11.80 -1.75 -22.21
C ALA A 27 12.41 -0.44 -22.73
N ASP A 28 12.45 -0.25 -24.05
CA ASP A 28 12.97 0.98 -24.67
C ASP A 28 12.11 2.22 -24.37
N TYR A 29 10.83 2.03 -24.05
CA TYR A 29 9.88 3.12 -23.76
C TYR A 29 9.55 3.29 -22.28
N ILE A 30 10.10 2.45 -21.39
CA ILE A 30 9.83 2.49 -19.95
C ILE A 30 11.13 2.67 -19.18
N ASP A 31 11.13 3.63 -18.25
CA ASP A 31 12.21 3.77 -17.28
C ASP A 31 12.12 2.67 -16.22
N LEU A 32 13.02 1.69 -16.32
CA LEU A 32 13.10 0.52 -15.43
C LEU A 32 14.00 0.75 -14.20
N THR A 33 14.38 1.99 -13.90
CA THR A 33 15.20 2.27 -12.72
C THR A 33 14.49 1.85 -11.43
N PRO A 34 15.22 1.36 -10.42
CA PRO A 34 14.63 0.99 -9.12
C PRO A 34 13.94 2.15 -8.39
N GLU A 35 14.23 3.38 -8.78
CA GLU A 35 13.61 4.60 -8.28
C GLU A 35 12.22 4.79 -8.88
N LYS A 36 12.11 4.73 -10.21
CA LYS A 36 10.83 4.77 -10.94
C LYS A 36 9.87 3.67 -10.49
N ALA A 37 10.39 2.46 -10.25
CA ALA A 37 9.58 1.33 -9.76
C ALA A 37 9.01 1.52 -8.35
N LYS A 38 9.55 2.45 -7.56
CA LYS A 38 9.06 2.79 -6.21
C LYS A 38 8.07 3.95 -6.22
N GLU A 39 7.95 4.67 -7.34
CA GLU A 39 6.97 5.74 -7.47
C GLU A 39 5.55 5.16 -7.42
N LYS A 40 4.68 5.80 -6.64
CA LYS A 40 3.27 5.44 -6.66
C LYS A 40 2.68 5.88 -8.01
N PRO A 41 1.84 5.04 -8.65
CA PRO A 41 1.14 5.44 -9.86
C PRO A 41 0.41 6.77 -9.65
N VAL A 42 0.59 7.70 -10.59
CA VAL A 42 -0.01 9.03 -10.52
C VAL A 42 -1.54 8.93 -10.55
N GLU A 43 -2.20 9.77 -9.75
CA GLU A 43 -3.64 9.77 -9.45
C GLU A 43 -4.56 10.13 -10.64
N ASP A 44 -4.00 10.47 -11.81
CA ASP A 44 -4.65 11.34 -12.81
C ASP A 44 -5.56 10.62 -13.83
N TYR A 45 -5.87 9.34 -13.63
CA TYR A 45 -6.87 8.67 -14.45
C TYR A 45 -7.93 8.04 -13.55
N GLY A 46 -9.18 8.48 -13.70
CA GLY A 46 -10.33 8.21 -12.82
C GLY A 46 -10.66 6.74 -12.53
N LEU A 47 -9.93 5.77 -13.07
CA LEU A 47 -9.88 4.36 -12.69
C LEU A 47 -9.24 4.13 -11.30
N GLY A 48 -8.38 5.04 -10.83
CA GLY A 48 -7.61 4.85 -9.59
C GLY A 48 -8.36 5.18 -8.30
N ARG A 49 -9.30 6.14 -8.31
CA ARG A 49 -9.89 6.69 -7.06
C ARG A 49 -10.67 5.67 -6.23
N ASN A 50 -11.50 4.83 -6.86
CA ASN A 50 -12.23 3.79 -6.14
C ASN A 50 -11.26 2.76 -5.54
N CYS A 51 -10.25 2.34 -6.31
CA CYS A 51 -9.20 1.42 -5.85
C CYS A 51 -8.39 2.02 -4.70
N MET A 52 -7.98 3.29 -4.81
CA MET A 52 -7.26 4.01 -3.76
C MET A 52 -8.09 4.11 -2.49
N LEU A 53 -9.36 4.52 -2.60
CA LEU A 53 -10.27 4.59 -1.46
C LEU A 53 -10.39 3.21 -0.78
N PHE A 54 -10.57 2.16 -1.57
CA PHE A 54 -10.64 0.79 -1.07
C PHE A 54 -9.34 0.36 -0.38
N ASP A 55 -8.19 0.63 -1.00
CA ASP A 55 -6.87 0.24 -0.50
C ASP A 55 -6.51 0.95 0.82
N GLU A 56 -6.78 2.24 0.90
CA GLU A 56 -6.59 3.01 2.14
C GLU A 56 -7.55 2.58 3.24
N LEU A 57 -8.83 2.38 2.89
CA LEU A 57 -9.85 1.96 3.84
C LEU A 57 -9.60 0.56 4.38
N ARG A 58 -9.27 -0.42 3.53
CA ARG A 58 -8.99 -1.78 3.99
C ARG A 58 -7.76 -1.84 4.87
N ALA A 59 -6.70 -1.10 4.54
CA ALA A 59 -5.45 -1.10 5.31
C ALA A 59 -5.67 -0.57 6.74
N TRP A 60 -6.51 0.47 6.87
CA TRP A 60 -6.98 0.95 8.16
C TRP A 60 -7.89 -0.08 8.86
N ALA A 61 -8.90 -0.59 8.15
CA ALA A 61 -9.93 -1.47 8.71
C ALA A 61 -9.34 -2.76 9.29
N TYR A 62 -8.35 -3.37 8.62
CA TYR A 62 -7.64 -4.55 9.10
C TYR A 62 -6.98 -4.35 10.45
N LYS A 63 -6.63 -3.11 10.81
CA LYS A 63 -6.05 -2.77 12.11
C LYS A 63 -7.12 -2.32 13.10
N ALA A 64 -8.03 -1.46 12.66
CA ALA A 64 -9.02 -0.81 13.51
C ALA A 64 -10.09 -1.75 14.08
N ILE A 65 -10.46 -2.84 13.36
CA ILE A 65 -11.50 -3.77 13.85
C ILE A 65 -11.15 -4.42 15.21
N ARG A 66 -9.85 -4.51 15.53
CA ARG A 66 -9.36 -5.04 16.80
C ARG A 66 -9.58 -4.10 17.99
N GLN A 67 -9.97 -2.85 17.76
CA GLN A 67 -10.28 -1.85 18.80
C GLN A 67 -11.68 -2.09 19.36
N GLY A 68 -11.90 -3.25 19.98
CA GLY A 68 -13.14 -3.57 20.68
C GLY A 68 -14.08 -4.55 19.98
N TRP A 69 -13.79 -4.97 18.74
CA TRP A 69 -14.60 -5.94 17.99
C TRP A 69 -16.10 -5.56 17.95
N PRO A 70 -16.42 -4.38 17.37
CA PRO A 70 -17.78 -3.84 17.40
C PRO A 70 -18.77 -4.69 16.60
N ASP A 71 -20.05 -4.57 16.93
CA ASP A 71 -21.14 -5.13 16.13
C ASP A 71 -21.12 -4.55 14.70
N TYR A 72 -21.66 -5.33 13.74
CA TYR A 72 -21.61 -5.00 12.32
C TYR A 72 -22.14 -3.60 11.99
N ASN A 73 -23.24 -3.17 12.61
CA ASN A 73 -23.82 -1.85 12.30
C ASN A 73 -22.93 -0.70 12.76
N GLN A 74 -22.35 -0.83 13.97
CA GLN A 74 -21.39 0.14 14.49
C GLN A 74 -20.11 0.16 13.63
N TRP A 75 -19.65 -1.03 13.22
CA TRP A 75 -18.49 -1.17 12.35
C TRP A 75 -18.71 -0.56 10.96
N LEU A 76 -19.88 -0.78 10.38
CA LEU A 76 -20.26 -0.22 9.09
C LEU A 76 -20.25 1.31 9.14
N ASN A 77 -20.79 1.91 10.20
CA ASN A 77 -20.77 3.36 10.39
C ASN A 77 -19.34 3.89 10.51
N ALA A 78 -18.49 3.23 11.29
CA ALA A 78 -17.07 3.61 11.40
C ALA A 78 -16.33 3.52 10.06
N CYS A 79 -16.58 2.47 9.26
CA CYS A 79 -16.03 2.35 7.91
C CYS A 79 -16.56 3.44 6.98
N LEU A 80 -17.83 3.80 7.07
CA LEU A 80 -18.45 4.86 6.28
C LEU A 80 -17.82 6.22 6.60
N ASP A 81 -17.74 6.60 7.87
CA ASP A 81 -17.17 7.86 8.31
C ASP A 81 -15.72 8.00 7.84
N ARG A 82 -14.96 6.91 7.95
CA ARG A 82 -13.57 6.87 7.47
C ARG A 82 -13.47 7.01 5.96
N ALA A 83 -14.33 6.31 5.21
CA ALA A 83 -14.35 6.38 3.75
C ALA A 83 -14.74 7.78 3.25
N ILE A 84 -15.69 8.44 3.91
CA ILE A 84 -16.05 9.83 3.64
C ILE A 84 -14.84 10.74 3.90
N GLY A 85 -14.15 10.55 5.02
CA GLY A 85 -12.94 11.32 5.35
C GLY A 85 -11.83 11.20 4.30
N TYR A 86 -11.61 10.01 3.74
CA TYR A 86 -10.66 9.83 2.63
C TYR A 86 -11.15 10.45 1.32
N ASN A 87 -12.45 10.36 1.03
CA ASN A 87 -13.03 10.91 -0.20
C ASN A 87 -12.86 12.44 -0.31
N VAL A 88 -12.80 13.15 0.82
CA VAL A 88 -12.56 14.61 0.87
C VAL A 88 -11.16 14.99 0.38
N ASN A 89 -10.19 14.09 0.47
CA ASN A 89 -8.81 14.38 0.06
C ASN A 89 -8.61 14.28 -1.46
N PHE A 90 -9.57 13.72 -2.20
CA PHE A 90 -9.47 13.66 -3.66
C PHE A 90 -9.75 15.04 -4.27
N SER A 91 -8.95 15.42 -5.27
CA SER A 91 -9.17 16.64 -6.06
C SER A 91 -10.58 16.71 -6.67
N THR A 92 -11.15 15.55 -7.01
CA THR A 92 -12.54 15.39 -7.41
C THR A 92 -13.18 14.23 -6.62
N PRO A 93 -14.00 14.53 -5.59
CA PRO A 93 -14.63 13.51 -4.75
C PRO A 93 -15.51 12.55 -5.55
N LEU A 94 -15.57 11.29 -5.11
CA LEU A 94 -16.51 10.30 -5.62
C LEU A 94 -17.93 10.58 -5.11
N ASP A 95 -18.92 10.04 -5.80
CA ASP A 95 -20.30 10.10 -5.34
C ASP A 95 -20.47 9.33 -4.02
N ILE A 96 -21.33 9.84 -3.15
CA ILE A 96 -21.60 9.24 -1.83
C ILE A 96 -22.11 7.80 -1.98
N SER A 97 -22.84 7.51 -3.07
CA SER A 97 -23.28 6.14 -3.35
C SER A 97 -22.10 5.18 -3.55
N GLU A 98 -21.07 5.57 -4.29
CA GLU A 98 -19.86 4.77 -4.51
C GLU A 98 -19.07 4.58 -3.21
N VAL A 99 -18.90 5.65 -2.44
CA VAL A 99 -18.24 5.61 -1.12
C VAL A 99 -18.96 4.63 -0.18
N LYS A 100 -20.30 4.68 -0.14
CA LYS A 100 -21.13 3.74 0.64
C LYS A 100 -20.91 2.30 0.23
N HIS A 101 -20.84 2.01 -1.08
CA HIS A 101 -20.59 0.66 -1.57
C HIS A 101 -19.21 0.14 -1.16
N THR A 102 -18.17 0.97 -1.29
CA THR A 102 -16.81 0.63 -0.87
C THR A 102 -16.75 0.37 0.64
N ALA A 103 -17.32 1.26 1.45
CA ALA A 103 -17.38 1.11 2.90
C ALA A 103 -18.09 -0.19 3.32
N LYS A 104 -19.25 -0.47 2.71
CA LYS A 104 -20.01 -1.70 2.96
C LYS A 104 -19.24 -2.96 2.58
N SER A 105 -18.52 -2.94 1.46
CA SER A 105 -17.69 -4.05 1.01
C SER A 105 -16.59 -4.37 2.04
N VAL A 106 -15.83 -3.35 2.45
CA VAL A 106 -14.77 -3.48 3.45
C VAL A 106 -15.31 -3.92 4.81
N ALA A 107 -16.39 -3.28 5.29
CA ALA A 107 -17.00 -3.60 6.57
C ALA A 107 -17.49 -5.06 6.61
N LYS A 108 -18.21 -5.50 5.57
CA LYS A 108 -18.72 -6.87 5.47
C LYS A 108 -17.60 -7.91 5.45
N TRP A 109 -16.55 -7.65 4.66
CA TRP A 109 -15.44 -8.60 4.56
C TRP A 109 -14.65 -8.67 5.86
N THR A 110 -14.33 -7.53 6.46
CA THR A 110 -13.56 -7.50 7.71
C THR A 110 -14.35 -8.11 8.87
N HIS A 111 -15.61 -7.76 9.06
CA HIS A 111 -16.44 -8.32 10.12
C HIS A 111 -16.64 -9.84 9.99
N ARG A 112 -16.69 -10.37 8.76
CA ARG A 112 -16.84 -11.82 8.52
C ARG A 112 -15.55 -12.59 8.77
N ASN A 113 -14.40 -12.05 8.37
CA ASN A 113 -13.14 -12.80 8.34
C ASN A 113 -12.24 -12.53 9.55
N PHE A 114 -12.38 -11.37 10.20
CA PHE A 114 -11.56 -10.99 11.34
C PHE A 114 -12.38 -11.23 12.61
N THR A 115 -11.90 -12.16 13.41
CA THR A 115 -12.41 -12.48 14.75
C THR A 115 -11.24 -12.59 15.72
N ARG A 116 -11.52 -12.55 17.03
CA ARG A 116 -10.51 -12.76 18.08
C ARG A 116 -9.72 -14.04 17.84
N GLY A 117 -10.41 -15.17 17.64
CA GLY A 117 -9.75 -16.46 17.40
C GLY A 117 -8.88 -16.49 16.14
N THR A 118 -9.34 -15.93 15.02
CA THR A 118 -8.50 -15.86 13.80
C THR A 118 -7.25 -14.99 13.99
N PHE A 119 -7.34 -13.94 14.82
CA PHE A 119 -6.18 -13.10 15.14
C PHE A 119 -5.23 -13.81 16.11
N ASP A 120 -5.74 -14.48 17.13
CA ASP A 120 -4.93 -15.23 18.09
C ASP A 120 -4.15 -16.35 17.39
N ASP A 121 -4.80 -17.08 16.48
CA ASP A 121 -4.13 -18.09 15.64
C ASP A 121 -3.07 -17.46 14.71
N TYR A 122 -3.36 -16.30 14.13
CA TYR A 122 -2.37 -15.54 13.35
C TYR A 122 -1.16 -15.12 14.23
N VAL A 123 -1.40 -14.68 15.46
CA VAL A 123 -0.33 -14.29 16.39
C VAL A 123 0.49 -15.52 16.77
N ALA A 124 -0.15 -16.63 17.16
CA ALA A 124 0.52 -17.88 17.50
C ALA A 124 1.43 -18.37 16.37
N ARG A 125 0.97 -18.32 15.11
CA ARG A 125 1.78 -18.78 13.97
C ARG A 125 2.89 -17.82 13.54
N THR A 126 2.73 -16.49 13.75
CA THR A 126 3.64 -15.48 13.18
C THR A 126 4.47 -14.69 14.19
N HIS A 127 4.14 -14.75 15.47
CA HIS A 127 4.82 -14.00 16.54
C HIS A 127 5.66 -14.90 17.44
N THR A 128 6.12 -16.04 16.92
CA THR A 128 7.15 -16.83 17.60
C THR A 128 8.43 -15.98 17.75
N SER A 129 9.19 -16.25 18.81
CA SER A 129 10.44 -15.54 19.11
C SER A 129 11.41 -15.57 17.92
N GLU A 130 11.52 -16.71 17.24
CA GLU A 130 12.36 -16.90 16.06
C GLU A 130 11.95 -16.00 14.90
N ILE A 131 10.65 -15.97 14.54
CA ILE A 131 10.15 -15.13 13.44
C ILE A 131 10.32 -13.64 13.78
N GLN A 132 10.03 -13.25 15.02
CA GLN A 132 10.18 -11.85 15.45
C GLN A 132 11.64 -11.42 15.48
N ALA A 133 12.55 -12.29 15.93
CA ALA A 133 13.99 -12.02 15.89
C ALA A 133 14.50 -11.89 14.45
N PHE A 134 14.06 -12.77 13.54
CA PHE A 134 14.43 -12.69 12.12
C PHE A 134 13.94 -11.38 11.48
N ARG A 135 12.68 -11.00 11.71
CA ARG A 135 12.11 -9.71 11.24
C ARG A 135 12.87 -8.52 11.82
N GLY A 136 13.19 -8.55 13.11
CA GLY A 136 13.99 -7.53 13.78
C GLY A 136 15.39 -7.38 13.16
N SER A 137 16.04 -8.49 12.83
CA SER A 137 17.35 -8.51 12.17
C SER A 137 17.30 -7.89 10.77
N LEU A 138 16.31 -8.28 9.94
CA LEU A 138 16.12 -7.69 8.61
C LEU A 138 15.86 -6.18 8.67
N ASN A 139 14.97 -5.76 9.57
CA ASN A 139 14.68 -4.34 9.78
C ASN A 139 15.93 -3.57 10.23
N GLY A 140 16.73 -4.15 11.14
CA GLY A 140 18.00 -3.57 11.57
C GLY A 140 19.01 -3.41 10.43
N LYS A 141 19.13 -4.42 9.56
CA LYS A 141 19.98 -4.35 8.35
C LYS A 141 19.52 -3.27 7.39
N SER A 142 18.23 -3.20 7.09
CA SER A 142 17.65 -2.18 6.20
C SER A 142 17.88 -0.76 6.73
N LYS A 143 17.60 -0.51 8.01
CA LYS A 143 17.87 0.80 8.64
C LYS A 143 19.34 1.17 8.59
N ARG A 144 20.25 0.22 8.84
CA ARG A 144 21.68 0.46 8.75
C ARG A 144 22.10 0.86 7.34
N LEU A 145 21.62 0.15 6.31
CA LEU A 145 21.95 0.45 4.92
C LEU A 145 21.44 1.84 4.53
N LYS A 146 20.16 2.16 4.81
CA LYS A 146 19.61 3.50 4.57
C LYS A 146 20.38 4.59 5.33
N GLY A 147 20.77 4.32 6.57
CA GLY A 147 21.54 5.27 7.37
C GLY A 147 22.95 5.53 6.82
N ILE A 148 23.63 4.49 6.32
CA ILE A 148 24.94 4.64 5.67
C ILE A 148 24.81 5.45 4.37
N ASP A 149 23.78 5.16 3.57
CA ASP A 149 23.51 5.88 2.32
C ASP A 149 23.26 7.37 2.58
N MET A 150 22.41 7.70 3.57
CA MET A 150 22.18 9.08 3.99
C MET A 150 23.47 9.79 4.45
N LEU A 151 24.33 9.12 5.22
CA LEU A 151 25.61 9.68 5.65
C LEU A 151 26.54 9.92 4.45
N ALA A 152 26.56 9.02 3.47
CA ALA A 152 27.33 9.17 2.24
C ALA A 152 26.82 10.33 1.37
N SER A 153 25.51 10.60 1.39
CA SER A 153 24.90 11.78 0.76
C SER A 153 25.12 13.08 1.57
N GLY A 154 25.84 13.05 2.68
CA GLY A 154 26.19 14.23 3.49
C GLY A 154 25.21 14.58 4.62
N ALA A 155 24.24 13.72 4.92
CA ALA A 155 23.32 13.95 6.04
C ALA A 155 24.05 13.89 7.38
N THR A 156 23.58 14.65 8.38
CA THR A 156 24.18 14.63 9.71
C THR A 156 23.70 13.42 10.52
N VAL A 157 24.47 13.03 11.55
CA VAL A 157 24.07 11.96 12.49
C VAL A 157 22.71 12.24 13.14
N ASN A 158 22.39 13.52 13.37
CA ASN A 158 21.11 13.94 13.95
C ASN A 158 19.95 13.72 12.97
N GLU A 159 20.11 14.09 11.71
CA GLU A 159 19.11 13.85 10.65
C GLU A 159 18.83 12.36 10.48
N VAL A 160 19.89 11.54 10.41
CA VAL A 160 19.75 10.08 10.28
C VAL A 160 19.03 9.47 11.50
N SER A 161 19.35 9.96 12.70
CA SER A 161 18.69 9.53 13.95
C SER A 161 17.20 9.83 13.95
N GLN A 162 16.81 11.05 13.56
CA GLN A 162 15.41 11.48 13.50
C GLN A 162 14.63 10.71 12.42
N GLU A 163 15.16 10.65 11.20
CA GLU A 163 14.52 10.01 10.05
C GLU A 163 14.31 8.50 10.27
N LEU A 164 15.31 7.80 10.81
CA LEU A 164 15.23 6.35 11.02
C LEU A 164 14.69 5.95 12.39
N GLN A 165 14.45 6.93 13.27
CA GLN A 165 14.06 6.74 14.68
C GLN A 165 14.99 5.76 15.40
N VAL A 166 16.30 6.02 15.34
CA VAL A 166 17.34 5.21 16.00
C VAL A 166 18.19 6.09 16.89
N SER A 167 18.69 5.55 18.01
CA SER A 167 19.54 6.35 18.90
C SER A 167 20.82 6.85 18.20
N HIS A 168 21.31 8.03 18.59
CA HIS A 168 22.58 8.58 18.09
C HIS A 168 23.73 7.57 18.27
N ARG A 169 23.75 6.84 19.40
CA ARG A 169 24.73 5.79 19.68
C ARG A 169 24.72 4.67 18.64
N THR A 170 23.55 4.33 18.10
CA THR A 170 23.40 3.32 17.04
C THR A 170 24.03 3.81 15.74
N VAL A 171 23.78 5.08 15.37
CA VAL A 171 24.34 5.69 14.16
C VAL A 171 25.87 5.77 14.26
N TYR A 172 26.42 6.23 15.39
CA TYR A 172 27.87 6.24 15.62
C TYR A 172 28.50 4.84 15.53
N ARG A 173 27.80 3.79 15.99
CA ARG A 173 28.29 2.40 15.84
C ARG A 173 28.33 1.93 14.39
N TRP A 174 27.49 2.47 13.51
CA TRP A 174 27.54 2.17 12.08
C TRP A 174 28.76 2.80 11.42
N VAL A 175 29.05 4.07 11.75
CA VAL A 175 30.23 4.80 11.28
C VAL A 175 31.52 4.12 11.74
N LYS A 176 31.62 3.72 13.02
CA LYS A 176 32.82 3.09 13.57
C LYS A 176 33.09 1.67 13.03
N LYS A 177 32.10 1.03 12.39
CA LYS A 177 32.22 -0.32 11.82
C LYS A 177 32.55 -0.31 10.32
N GLN A 178 32.67 0.86 9.70
CA GLN A 178 33.30 1.02 8.40
C GLN A 178 34.81 1.16 8.59
#